data_AF-A0A1W2H0J3-F1
#
_entry.id   AF-A0A1W2H0J3-F1
#
_cell.length_a   1.000
_cell.length_b   1.000
_cell.length_c   1.000
_cell.angle_alpha   90.00
_cell.angle_beta   90.00
_cell.angle_gamma   90.00
#
_symmetry.space_group_name_H-M   'P 1'
#
loop_
_entity.id
_entity.type
_entity.pdbx_description
1 polymer ?
#
loop_
_entity_poly.entity_id
_entity_poly.type
_entity_poly.pdbx_seq_one_letter_code
_entity_poly.pdbx_strand_id
1 'polypeptide(L)'
;MAKNQHDTFSPEMLKILKIFGIGSLLFVFVMSFFNERRANNSGKEESPMSIGDAERLYFKNVRAAYYDIEDRKDAKMTIYRYGKRAKIEEVLSIELSILLNKVKDEAYIFVESSSGEFPIKIRWSNLEQKDRKGELVFEGGDKFQHLGFVEKLYPLLLENTSFELWNDGKFTPILVDDNEKEALLITVKDYFKLINSSK
;
A
#
# COMPACT_ATOMS: atom_id res chain seq x y z
N MET A 1 11.72 23.03 -76.99
CA MET A 1 12.05 22.85 -75.56
C MET A 1 10.84 23.29 -74.74
N ALA A 2 10.07 22.36 -74.18
CA ALA A 2 9.00 22.66 -73.23
C ALA A 2 9.48 22.23 -71.84
N LYS A 3 9.57 23.18 -70.91
CA LYS A 3 9.98 22.94 -69.52
C LYS A 3 8.72 22.59 -68.72
N ASN A 4 8.45 21.30 -68.53
CA ASN A 4 7.41 20.86 -67.60
C ASN A 4 7.89 21.14 -66.16
N GLN A 5 7.41 22.21 -65.55
CA GLN A 5 7.47 22.36 -64.10
C GLN A 5 6.46 21.40 -63.49
N HIS A 6 6.94 20.30 -62.93
CA HIS A 6 6.13 19.53 -61.99
C HIS A 6 5.98 20.37 -60.73
N ASP A 7 4.78 20.88 -60.48
CA ASP A 7 4.42 21.58 -59.25
C ASP A 7 4.55 20.60 -58.07
N THR A 8 5.68 20.68 -57.36
CA THR A 8 6.01 19.81 -56.23
C THR A 8 5.07 19.99 -55.03
N PHE A 9 4.19 20.99 -55.05
CA PHE A 9 3.25 21.31 -53.97
C PHE A 9 1.82 21.49 -54.50
N SER A 10 1.26 20.44 -55.11
CA SER A 10 -0.15 20.47 -55.48
C SER A 10 -1.03 20.68 -54.23
N PRO A 11 -2.16 21.39 -54.33
CA PRO A 11 -3.06 21.63 -53.19
C PRO A 11 -3.59 20.32 -52.57
N GLU A 12 -3.63 19.23 -53.34
CA GLU A 12 -3.97 17.90 -52.87
C GLU A 12 -2.86 17.30 -51.99
N MET A 13 -1.60 17.43 -52.38
CA MET A 13 -0.46 16.98 -51.59
C MET A 13 -0.37 17.71 -50.24
N LEU A 14 -0.65 19.02 -50.23
CA LEU A 14 -0.70 19.82 -49.01
C LEU A 14 -1.83 19.39 -48.06
N LYS A 15 -2.99 18.95 -48.58
CA LYS A 15 -4.08 18.40 -47.77
C LYS A 15 -3.67 17.07 -47.12
N ILE A 16 -3.05 16.18 -47.89
CA ILE A 16 -2.58 14.89 -47.39
C ILE A 16 -1.53 15.08 -46.28
N LEU A 17 -0.55 15.98 -46.50
CA LEU A 17 0.49 16.26 -45.51
C LEU A 17 -0.08 16.81 -44.19
N LYS A 18 -1.11 17.68 -44.26
CA LYS A 18 -1.79 18.20 -43.06
C LYS A 18 -2.54 17.12 -42.31
N ILE A 19 -3.26 16.24 -43.01
CA ILE A 19 -4.00 15.13 -42.37
C ILE A 19 -3.01 14.18 -41.69
N PHE A 20 -1.91 13.81 -42.36
CA PHE A 20 -0.89 12.95 -41.78
C PHE A 20 -0.16 13.61 -40.60
N GLY A 21 0.21 14.89 -40.72
CA GLY A 21 0.90 15.62 -39.66
C GLY A 21 0.03 15.82 -38.41
N ILE A 22 -1.24 16.21 -38.60
CA ILE A 22 -2.19 16.36 -37.49
C ILE A 22 -2.52 14.99 -36.90
N GLY A 23 -2.73 13.97 -37.73
CA GLY A 23 -3.01 12.60 -37.30
C GLY A 23 -1.88 12.00 -36.48
N SER A 24 -0.61 12.19 -36.88
CA SER A 24 0.54 11.70 -36.14
C SER A 24 0.73 12.42 -34.80
N LEU A 25 0.53 13.75 -34.77
CA LEU A 25 0.55 14.53 -33.53
C LEU A 25 -0.56 14.10 -32.55
N LEU A 26 -1.79 13.92 -33.05
CA LEU A 26 -2.90 13.41 -32.24
C LEU A 26 -2.62 11.99 -31.73
N PHE A 27 -2.05 11.13 -32.56
CA PHE A 27 -1.71 9.77 -32.17
C PHE A 27 -0.65 9.74 -31.07
N VAL A 28 0.43 10.52 -31.21
CA VAL A 28 1.46 10.64 -30.17
C VAL A 28 0.88 11.24 -28.88
N PHE A 29 0.01 12.25 -29.00
CA PHE A 29 -0.65 12.84 -27.85
C PHE A 29 -1.53 11.84 -27.11
N VAL A 30 -2.34 11.04 -27.81
CA VAL A 30 -3.15 9.97 -27.22
C VAL A 30 -2.25 8.91 -26.58
N MET A 31 -1.20 8.46 -27.27
CA MET A 31 -0.25 7.48 -26.73
C MET A 31 0.50 8.00 -25.50
N SER A 32 0.67 9.31 -25.34
CA SER A 32 1.28 9.91 -24.14
C SER A 32 0.47 9.64 -22.86
N PHE A 33 -0.86 9.46 -22.96
CA PHE A 33 -1.70 9.09 -21.81
C PHE A 33 -1.61 7.61 -21.46
N PHE A 34 -1.09 6.76 -22.35
CA PHE A 34 -0.92 5.33 -22.13
C PHE A 34 0.49 4.94 -21.64
N ASN A 35 1.35 5.92 -21.30
CA ASN A 35 2.74 5.67 -20.87
C ASN A 35 2.87 5.12 -19.44
N GLU A 36 1.76 4.88 -18.72
CA GLU A 36 1.79 4.36 -17.35
C GLU A 36 2.05 2.83 -17.28
N ARG A 37 1.93 2.09 -18.39
CA ARG A 37 2.28 0.66 -18.44
C ARG A 37 3.52 0.43 -19.30
N ARG A 38 4.70 0.57 -18.70
CA ARG A 38 5.93 0.01 -19.27
C ARG A 38 5.82 -1.51 -19.29
N ALA A 39 6.06 -2.12 -20.44
CA ALA A 39 6.18 -3.57 -20.55
C ALA A 39 7.36 -4.05 -19.68
N ASN A 40 7.07 -4.78 -18.60
CA ASN A 40 8.08 -5.49 -17.82
C ASN A 40 8.37 -6.83 -18.49
N ASN A 41 9.51 -6.92 -19.18
CA ASN A 41 9.95 -8.15 -19.86
C ASN A 41 10.61 -9.18 -18.92
N SER A 42 10.51 -9.03 -17.59
CA SER A 42 11.06 -9.99 -16.62
C SER A 42 10.22 -11.24 -16.42
N GLY A 43 8.99 -11.29 -16.98
CA GLY A 43 8.11 -12.45 -16.88
C GLY A 43 7.51 -12.69 -15.49
N LYS A 44 7.69 -11.76 -14.54
CA LYS A 44 7.04 -11.78 -13.24
C LYS A 44 6.16 -10.54 -13.15
N GLU A 45 4.85 -10.72 -13.00
CA GLU A 45 4.04 -9.66 -12.42
C GLU A 45 4.58 -9.41 -11.01
N GLU A 46 5.20 -8.26 -10.79
CA GLU A 46 5.70 -7.89 -9.48
C GLU A 46 4.49 -7.74 -8.55
N SER A 47 4.47 -8.59 -7.52
CA SER A 47 3.45 -8.55 -6.48
C SER A 47 3.39 -7.15 -5.87
N PRO A 48 2.21 -6.63 -5.48
CA PRO A 48 2.11 -5.35 -4.78
C PRO A 48 2.85 -5.34 -3.42
N MET A 49 3.30 -6.50 -2.96
CA MET A 49 4.04 -6.73 -1.72
C MET A 49 5.54 -6.99 -1.96
N SER A 50 6.03 -6.78 -3.19
CA SER A 50 7.44 -6.98 -3.53
C SER A 50 8.32 -5.93 -2.85
N ILE A 51 9.54 -6.32 -2.49
CA ILE A 51 10.53 -5.46 -1.82
C ILE A 51 11.72 -5.26 -2.75
N GLY A 52 12.09 -4.02 -3.03
CA GLY A 52 13.35 -3.69 -3.70
C GLY A 52 14.57 -3.82 -2.77
N ASP A 53 15.75 -4.01 -3.36
CA ASP A 53 16.99 -4.18 -2.58
C ASP A 53 17.31 -2.95 -1.73
N ALA A 54 17.03 -1.75 -2.24
CA ALA A 54 17.26 -0.50 -1.53
C ALA A 54 16.35 -0.36 -0.31
N GLU A 55 15.05 -0.66 -0.45
CA GLU A 55 14.06 -0.61 0.62
C GLU A 55 14.38 -1.64 1.69
N ARG A 56 14.78 -2.85 1.29
CA ARG A 56 15.22 -3.91 2.20
C ARG A 56 16.43 -3.49 3.01
N LEU A 57 17.46 -2.95 2.36
CA LEU A 57 18.69 -2.51 3.01
C LEU A 57 18.40 -1.36 3.99
N TYR A 58 17.59 -0.40 3.57
CA TYR A 58 17.14 0.70 4.43
C TYR A 58 16.39 0.17 5.66
N PHE A 59 15.40 -0.70 5.47
CA PHE A 59 14.62 -1.23 6.59
C PHE A 59 15.51 -1.99 7.57
N LYS A 60 16.38 -2.89 7.09
CA LYS A 60 17.28 -3.67 7.95
C LYS A 60 18.27 -2.82 8.72
N ASN A 61 18.81 -1.76 8.12
CA ASN A 61 19.86 -0.95 8.74
C ASN A 61 19.31 0.19 9.60
N VAL A 62 18.13 0.72 9.26
CA VAL A 62 17.58 1.93 9.89
C VAL A 62 16.36 1.61 10.76
N ARG A 63 15.44 0.77 10.28
CA ARG A 63 14.13 0.55 10.93
C ARG A 63 14.11 -0.67 11.83
N ALA A 64 14.74 -1.76 11.43
CA ALA A 64 14.70 -3.04 12.15
C ALA A 64 15.23 -2.96 13.59
N ALA A 65 16.10 -1.99 13.91
CA ALA A 65 16.59 -1.77 15.27
C ALA A 65 15.48 -1.36 16.28
N TYR A 66 14.33 -0.90 15.79
CA TYR A 66 13.18 -0.53 16.62
C TYR A 66 12.15 -1.65 16.78
N TYR A 67 12.43 -2.84 16.23
CA TYR A 67 11.51 -3.98 16.22
C TYR A 67 12.08 -5.16 17.01
N ASP A 68 11.18 -5.88 17.67
CA ASP A 68 11.44 -7.23 18.13
C ASP A 68 11.46 -8.16 16.92
N ILE A 69 12.49 -8.99 16.80
CA ILE A 69 12.73 -9.85 15.65
C ILE A 69 12.54 -11.31 16.04
N GLU A 70 11.64 -12.00 15.35
CA GLU A 70 11.45 -13.45 15.46
C GLU A 70 11.83 -14.11 14.13
N ASP A 71 12.87 -14.94 14.13
CA ASP A 71 13.31 -15.65 12.92
C ASP A 71 12.68 -17.05 12.86
N ARG A 72 11.74 -17.22 11.92
CA ARG A 72 11.04 -18.48 11.64
C ARG A 72 11.76 -19.20 10.52
N LYS A 73 12.87 -19.86 10.88
CA LYS A 73 13.72 -20.62 9.94
C LYS A 73 12.96 -21.73 9.21
N ASP A 74 11.98 -22.34 9.90
CA ASP A 74 11.03 -23.32 9.38
C ASP A 74 10.19 -22.74 8.23
N ALA A 75 9.70 -21.51 8.37
CA ALA A 75 8.89 -20.83 7.37
C ALA A 75 9.69 -20.00 6.35
N LYS A 76 11.02 -19.88 6.54
CA LYS A 76 11.91 -18.94 5.81
C LYS A 76 11.42 -17.49 5.89
N MET A 77 10.82 -17.13 7.01
CA MET A 77 10.24 -15.81 7.26
C MET A 77 10.87 -15.17 8.49
N THR A 78 10.97 -13.85 8.48
CA THR A 78 11.37 -13.07 9.66
C THR A 78 10.21 -12.15 10.02
N ILE A 79 9.77 -12.22 11.26
CA ILE A 79 8.66 -11.42 11.78
C ILE A 79 9.26 -10.26 12.57
N TYR A 80 8.80 -9.05 12.26
CA TYR A 80 9.17 -7.82 12.94
C TYR A 80 7.93 -7.28 13.65
N ARG A 81 8.01 -7.12 14.97
CA ARG A 81 6.96 -6.48 15.77
C ARG A 81 7.50 -5.22 16.43
N TYR A 82 6.81 -4.10 16.31
CA TYR A 82 7.37 -2.83 16.80
C TYR A 82 7.63 -2.89 18.31
N GLY A 83 8.84 -2.55 18.75
CA GLY A 83 9.28 -2.83 20.13
C GLY A 83 8.59 -1.97 21.19
N LYS A 84 8.01 -0.82 20.79
CA LYS A 84 7.24 0.06 21.68
C LYS A 84 5.72 -0.14 21.59
N ARG A 85 5.24 -1.21 20.95
CA ARG A 85 3.80 -1.52 20.91
C ARG A 85 3.31 -1.90 22.31
N ALA A 86 2.04 -1.62 22.62
CA ALA A 86 1.37 -2.25 23.76
C ALA A 86 1.26 -3.75 23.47
N LYS A 87 1.64 -4.60 24.42
CA LYS A 87 1.63 -6.04 24.24
C LYS A 87 0.21 -6.57 24.47
N ILE A 88 -0.26 -7.40 23.54
CA ILE A 88 -1.56 -8.11 23.52
C ILE A 88 -1.92 -8.77 24.87
N GLU A 89 -0.92 -9.21 25.63
CA GLU A 89 -1.13 -9.91 26.91
C GLU A 89 -1.70 -9.03 28.04
N GLU A 90 -1.70 -7.70 27.88
CA GLU A 90 -2.02 -6.76 28.96
C GLU A 90 -3.32 -5.98 28.74
N VAL A 91 -3.71 -5.72 27.48
CA VAL A 91 -4.84 -4.84 27.13
C VAL A 91 -5.53 -5.34 25.86
N LEU A 92 -6.84 -5.11 25.76
CA LEU A 92 -7.58 -5.31 24.51
C LEU A 92 -7.00 -4.39 23.41
N SER A 93 -6.37 -4.95 22.38
CA SER A 93 -5.63 -4.17 21.39
C SER A 93 -5.59 -4.85 20.02
N ILE A 94 -5.15 -4.08 19.03
CA ILE A 94 -4.82 -4.57 17.69
C ILE A 94 -3.35 -4.29 17.46
N GLU A 95 -2.63 -5.31 17.03
CA GLU A 95 -1.22 -5.22 16.69
C GLU A 95 -1.00 -5.46 15.20
N LEU A 96 0.10 -4.91 14.70
CA LEU A 96 0.59 -5.15 13.36
C LEU A 96 2.00 -5.73 13.41
N SER A 97 2.25 -6.71 12.56
CA SER A 97 3.57 -7.30 12.37
C SER A 97 3.96 -7.27 10.90
N ILE A 98 5.26 -7.04 10.64
CA ILE A 98 5.82 -7.06 9.29
C ILE A 98 6.54 -8.39 9.11
N LEU A 99 6.11 -9.16 8.11
CA LEU A 99 6.62 -10.49 7.81
C LEU A 99 7.44 -10.41 6.52
N LEU A 100 8.75 -10.65 6.62
CA LEU A 100 9.65 -10.64 5.47
C LEU A 100 9.88 -12.07 4.97
N ASN A 101 9.43 -12.36 3.73
CA ASN A 101 9.69 -13.62 3.05
C ASN A 101 10.96 -13.51 2.20
N LYS A 102 12.05 -14.12 2.68
CA LYS A 102 13.38 -14.03 2.05
C LYS A 102 13.45 -14.74 0.69
N VAL A 103 12.54 -15.67 0.41
CA VAL A 103 12.57 -16.49 -0.83
C VAL A 103 11.80 -15.82 -1.96
N LYS A 104 10.69 -15.15 -1.62
CA LYS A 104 9.83 -14.48 -2.60
C LYS A 104 10.19 -13.01 -2.82
N ASP A 105 11.08 -12.49 -1.99
CA ASP A 105 11.38 -11.06 -1.93
C ASP A 105 10.13 -10.20 -1.70
N GLU A 106 9.26 -10.68 -0.81
CA GLU A 106 8.00 -10.03 -0.44
C GLU A 106 7.96 -9.66 1.05
N ALA A 107 7.29 -8.56 1.38
CA ALA A 107 6.92 -8.19 2.75
C ALA A 107 5.40 -8.25 2.88
N TYR A 108 4.92 -8.78 3.99
CA TYR A 108 3.49 -8.80 4.33
C TYR A 108 3.27 -8.03 5.62
N ILE A 109 2.16 -7.32 5.70
CA ILE A 109 1.66 -6.80 6.97
C ILE A 109 0.60 -7.75 7.48
N PHE A 110 0.69 -8.11 8.75
CA PHE A 110 -0.21 -9.06 9.39
C PHE A 110 -0.93 -8.35 10.54
N VAL A 111 -2.20 -8.68 10.70
CA VAL A 111 -3.13 -8.04 11.65
C VAL A 111 -3.42 -9.06 12.73
N GLU A 112 -3.09 -8.70 13.97
CA GLU A 112 -3.28 -9.53 15.16
C GLU A 112 -4.24 -8.78 16.10
N SER A 113 -5.13 -9.51 16.77
CA SER A 113 -6.01 -8.97 17.82
C SER A 113 -5.69 -9.69 19.11
N SER A 114 -5.71 -8.96 20.22
CA SER A 114 -5.57 -9.58 21.54
C SER A 114 -6.75 -10.48 21.91
N SER A 115 -7.93 -10.29 21.28
CA SER A 115 -9.07 -11.20 21.46
C SER A 115 -8.80 -12.60 20.90
N GLY A 116 -7.88 -12.73 19.94
CA GLY A 116 -7.62 -13.99 19.23
C GLY A 116 -8.78 -14.50 18.37
N GLU A 117 -9.90 -13.79 18.33
CA GLU A 117 -11.12 -14.18 17.63
C GLU A 117 -11.33 -13.37 16.35
N PHE A 118 -11.77 -14.07 15.30
CA PHE A 118 -12.24 -13.47 14.06
C PHE A 118 -13.77 -13.61 13.94
N PRO A 119 -14.47 -12.63 13.35
CA PRO A 119 -13.93 -11.39 12.79
C PRO A 119 -13.55 -10.32 13.82
N ILE A 120 -12.49 -9.56 13.53
CA ILE A 120 -12.17 -8.31 14.23
C ILE A 120 -13.15 -7.24 13.73
N LYS A 121 -13.93 -6.63 14.62
CA LYS A 121 -14.82 -5.51 14.29
C LYS A 121 -14.39 -4.25 15.03
N ILE A 122 -13.99 -3.23 14.30
CA ILE A 122 -13.62 -1.93 14.84
C ILE A 122 -14.70 -0.91 14.48
N ARG A 123 -15.23 -0.21 15.46
CA ARG A 123 -15.97 1.03 15.22
C ARG A 123 -15.02 2.21 15.30
N TRP A 124 -15.19 3.17 14.40
CA TRP A 124 -14.42 4.40 14.41
C TRP A 124 -15.32 5.62 14.32
N SER A 125 -14.90 6.71 14.97
CA SER A 125 -15.57 8.01 14.84
C SER A 125 -14.56 9.15 14.84
N ASN A 126 -14.70 10.07 13.88
CA ASN A 126 -13.86 11.25 13.79
C ASN A 126 -14.29 12.26 14.88
N LEU A 127 -13.33 12.73 15.66
CA LEU A 127 -13.57 13.59 16.82
C LEU A 127 -13.86 15.05 16.43
N GLU A 128 -13.46 15.46 15.23
CA GLU A 128 -13.67 16.81 14.69
C GLU A 128 -14.95 16.90 13.83
N GLN A 129 -15.28 15.81 13.12
CA GLN A 129 -16.42 15.71 12.23
C GLN A 129 -17.37 14.61 12.73
N LYS A 130 -18.29 14.98 13.64
CA LYS A 130 -19.17 14.03 14.36
C LYS A 130 -20.03 13.11 13.47
N ASP A 131 -20.31 13.53 12.23
CA ASP A 131 -21.08 12.73 11.27
C ASP A 131 -20.23 11.67 10.55
N ARG A 132 -18.89 11.78 10.61
CA ARG A 132 -17.97 10.79 10.04
C ARG A 132 -17.70 9.70 11.06
N LYS A 133 -18.37 8.58 10.87
CA LYS A 133 -18.21 7.34 11.63
C LYS A 133 -18.40 6.14 10.72
N GLY A 134 -17.91 4.99 11.15
CA GLY A 134 -18.09 3.75 10.40
C GLY A 134 -17.58 2.55 11.17
N GLU A 135 -17.55 1.42 10.48
CA GLU A 135 -17.04 0.17 11.00
C GLU A 135 -16.04 -0.43 10.00
N LEU A 136 -14.95 -0.99 10.53
CA LEU A 136 -14.02 -1.84 9.81
C LEU A 136 -14.22 -3.26 10.30
N VAL A 137 -14.37 -4.20 9.36
CA VAL A 137 -14.49 -5.62 9.67
C VAL A 137 -13.35 -6.35 8.99
N PHE A 138 -12.67 -7.20 9.76
CA PHE A 138 -11.61 -8.07 9.28
C PHE A 138 -11.93 -9.51 9.63
N GLU A 139 -12.26 -10.30 8.60
CA GLU A 139 -12.65 -11.71 8.71
C GLU A 139 -11.44 -12.65 8.90
N GLY A 140 -10.22 -12.10 8.96
CA GLY A 140 -9.01 -12.89 8.75
C GLY A 140 -8.79 -13.19 7.26
N GLY A 141 -7.82 -14.04 6.97
CA GLY A 141 -7.60 -14.56 5.62
C GLY A 141 -6.15 -14.50 5.18
N ASP A 142 -5.95 -14.36 3.87
CA ASP A 142 -4.61 -14.34 3.29
C ASP A 142 -3.98 -12.94 3.30
N LYS A 143 -2.74 -12.85 2.81
CA LYS A 143 -1.93 -11.62 2.79
C LYS A 143 -2.63 -10.41 2.14
N PHE A 144 -3.50 -10.61 1.15
CA PHE A 144 -4.22 -9.53 0.49
C PHE A 144 -5.32 -8.96 1.38
N GLN A 145 -6.00 -9.80 2.18
CA GLN A 145 -7.03 -9.38 3.11
C GLN A 145 -6.41 -8.54 4.22
N HIS A 146 -5.26 -8.95 4.76
CA HIS A 146 -4.52 -8.17 5.74
C HIS A 146 -4.09 -6.81 5.18
N LEU A 147 -3.51 -6.79 3.98
CA LEU A 147 -3.14 -5.55 3.30
C LEU A 147 -4.36 -4.63 3.11
N GLY A 148 -5.45 -5.16 2.56
CA GLY A 148 -6.66 -4.38 2.28
C GLY A 148 -7.33 -3.83 3.55
N PHE A 149 -7.21 -4.52 4.69
CA PHE A 149 -7.64 -3.98 5.97
C PHE A 149 -6.76 -2.82 6.43
N VAL A 150 -5.44 -2.98 6.38
CA VAL A 150 -4.49 -1.94 6.79
C VAL A 150 -4.59 -0.69 5.91
N GLU A 151 -4.83 -0.86 4.61
CA GLU A 151 -5.08 0.25 3.69
C GLU A 151 -6.32 1.08 4.06
N LYS A 152 -7.34 0.46 4.63
CA LYS A 152 -8.54 1.15 5.14
C LYS A 152 -8.29 1.79 6.51
N LEU A 153 -7.51 1.13 7.37
CA LEU A 153 -7.19 1.61 8.71
C LEU A 153 -6.25 2.83 8.67
N TYR A 154 -5.26 2.82 7.78
CA TYR A 154 -4.22 3.84 7.69
C TYR A 154 -4.70 5.29 7.63
N PRO A 155 -5.64 5.69 6.74
CA PRO A 155 -6.13 7.07 6.72
C PRO A 155 -6.82 7.46 8.03
N LEU A 156 -7.49 6.51 8.71
CA LEU A 156 -8.13 6.77 9.99
C LEU A 156 -7.11 7.00 11.12
N LEU A 157 -5.95 6.34 11.06
CA LEU A 157 -4.85 6.55 12.00
C LEU A 157 -4.19 7.93 11.83
N LEU A 158 -4.23 8.51 10.62
CA LEU A 158 -3.74 9.86 10.35
C LEU A 158 -4.71 10.95 10.83
N GLU A 159 -6.00 10.64 10.88
CA GLU A 159 -7.05 11.54 11.36
C GLU A 159 -7.16 11.54 12.90
N ASN A 160 -7.83 12.56 13.43
CA ASN A 160 -8.23 12.63 14.83
C ASN A 160 -9.44 11.73 15.10
N THR A 161 -9.21 10.42 15.09
CA THR A 161 -10.23 9.36 15.16
C THR A 161 -10.11 8.58 16.46
N SER A 162 -11.26 8.25 17.07
CA SER A 162 -11.39 7.29 18.15
C SER A 162 -11.76 5.91 17.64
N PHE A 163 -11.29 4.86 18.31
CA PHE A 163 -11.49 3.47 17.91
C PHE A 163 -12.07 2.64 19.05
N GLU A 164 -12.99 1.75 18.73
CA GLU A 164 -13.54 0.77 19.67
C GLU A 164 -13.49 -0.62 19.03
N LEU A 165 -13.00 -1.61 19.77
CA LEU A 165 -12.95 -3.00 19.34
C LEU A 165 -14.13 -3.77 19.93
N TRP A 166 -14.80 -4.56 19.10
CA TRP A 166 -15.78 -5.52 19.55
C TRP A 166 -15.10 -6.70 20.25
N ASN A 167 -15.46 -6.94 21.51
CA ASN A 167 -15.05 -8.10 22.28
C ASN A 167 -16.17 -8.49 23.26
N ASP A 168 -16.46 -9.78 23.40
CA ASP A 168 -17.44 -10.31 24.36
C ASP A 168 -18.81 -9.62 24.35
N GLY A 169 -19.36 -9.33 23.16
CA GLY A 169 -20.70 -8.74 23.05
C GLY A 169 -20.76 -7.22 23.25
N LYS A 170 -19.62 -6.53 23.40
CA LYS A 170 -19.57 -5.08 23.59
C LYS A 170 -18.44 -4.43 22.79
N PHE A 171 -18.60 -3.15 22.47
CA PHE A 171 -17.52 -2.31 21.97
C PHE A 171 -16.75 -1.72 23.16
N THR A 172 -15.42 -1.86 23.13
CA THR A 172 -14.52 -1.34 24.15
C THR A 172 -13.48 -0.43 23.49
N PRO A 173 -13.20 0.77 24.03
CA PRO A 173 -12.20 1.67 23.46
C PRO A 173 -10.82 1.01 23.35
N ILE A 174 -10.16 1.24 22.22
CA ILE A 174 -8.76 0.83 21.94
C ILE A 174 -7.99 2.01 21.37
N LEU A 175 -6.64 1.94 21.41
CA LEU A 175 -5.78 3.03 20.91
C LEU A 175 -6.09 4.36 21.61
N VAL A 176 -6.37 4.27 22.91
CA VAL A 176 -6.67 5.43 23.77
C VAL A 176 -5.38 6.14 24.15
N ASP A 177 -4.29 5.39 24.29
CA ASP A 177 -2.94 5.95 24.45
C ASP A 177 -2.39 6.34 23.07
N ASP A 178 -1.88 7.57 22.97
CA ASP A 178 -1.22 8.08 21.77
C ASP A 178 -0.04 7.19 21.37
N ASN A 179 0.65 6.55 22.32
CA ASN A 179 1.75 5.63 22.01
C ASN A 179 1.28 4.38 21.26
N GLU A 180 0.09 3.85 21.57
CA GLU A 180 -0.48 2.67 20.88
C GLU A 180 -0.80 3.02 19.43
N LYS A 181 -1.50 4.15 19.24
CA LYS A 181 -1.83 4.66 17.91
C LYS A 181 -0.56 4.97 17.10
N GLU A 182 0.43 5.58 17.73
CA GLU A 182 1.71 5.89 17.09
C GLU A 182 2.48 4.61 16.70
N ALA A 183 2.49 3.58 17.54
CA ALA A 183 3.11 2.29 17.24
C ALA A 183 2.51 1.63 15.99
N LEU A 184 1.17 1.61 15.86
CA LEU A 184 0.50 1.16 14.65
C LEU A 184 0.88 2.03 13.45
N LEU A 185 0.80 3.35 13.60
CA LEU A 185 1.08 4.29 12.51
C LEU A 185 2.51 4.14 11.98
N ILE A 186 3.50 4.00 12.87
CA ILE A 186 4.90 3.76 12.52
C ILE A 186 5.03 2.44 11.76
N THR A 187 4.40 1.37 12.25
CA THR A 187 4.46 0.05 11.62
C THR A 187 3.88 0.09 10.20
N VAL A 188 2.74 0.76 10.01
CA VAL A 188 2.10 0.92 8.70
C VAL A 188 2.98 1.75 7.75
N LYS A 189 3.54 2.87 8.22
CA LYS A 189 4.44 3.72 7.41
C LYS A 189 5.71 2.99 7.00
N ASP A 190 6.34 2.28 7.93
CA ASP A 190 7.53 1.49 7.66
C ASP A 190 7.26 0.37 6.65
N TYR A 191 6.10 -0.28 6.77
CA TYR A 191 5.66 -1.29 5.82
C TYR A 191 5.43 -0.72 4.41
N PHE A 192 4.66 0.37 4.27
CA PHE A 192 4.41 0.98 2.97
C PHE A 192 5.71 1.47 2.32
N LYS A 193 6.62 2.03 3.10
CA LYS A 193 7.97 2.38 2.62
C LYS A 193 8.77 1.15 2.18
N LEU A 194 8.67 0.04 2.91
CA LEU A 194 9.38 -1.20 2.59
C LEU A 194 8.94 -1.80 1.24
N ILE A 195 7.66 -1.69 0.88
CA ILE A 195 7.13 -2.15 -0.41
C ILE A 195 7.11 -1.05 -1.49
N ASN A 196 7.79 0.08 -1.25
CA ASN A 196 7.83 1.25 -2.13
C ASN A 196 6.43 1.74 -2.57
N SER A 197 5.46 1.72 -1.66
CA SER A 197 4.13 2.27 -1.89
C SER A 197 4.09 3.75 -1.51
N SER A 198 3.50 4.59 -2.36
CA SER A 198 3.41 6.05 -2.17
C SER A 198 2.33 6.49 -1.17
N LYS A 199 1.89 5.61 -0.27
CA LYS A 199 0.83 5.87 0.72
C LYS A 199 1.40 6.47 2.00
#